data_AF-A0A3C1PK45-F1
#
_entry.id   AF-A0A3C1PK45-F1
#
_cell.length_a   1.000
_cell.length_b   1.000
_cell.length_c   1.000
_cell.angle_alpha   90.00
_cell.angle_beta   90.00
_cell.angle_gamma   90.00
#
_symmetry.space_group_name_H-M   'P 1'
#
loop_
_entity.id
_entity.type
_entity.pdbx_description
1 polymer ?
#
loop_
_entity_poly.entity_id
_entity_poly.type
_entity_poly.pdbx_seq_one_letter_code
_entity_poly.pdbx_strand_id
1 'polypeptide(L)'
;MKPTKRLDIGNSDFKSIIENNNYYVDKSLLIEEIIEAQKQIILLPRPRRFGKTLNLSMLKYYFEIDKPKNEALFTELNIWKSSSEVKARRGKHPVIFLSFKDAKAKSWDETFLFIKDELVKLYSTHDYLVTNNVLKAHELATYHEILTKKASSVDYANSVKNLSEYLYRFYNEKVVILIDEYDTPIQAGYKKFYDDAISFMRNLMSGAYKDNSYLYKGVITGILRVSKETIFSGLNNVSVYSILDLSFADKFGFTEPETKQIMHDFDVTTDYEEVKKWYDGYKIGETTDIYNPWSILNY
;
A
#
# COMPACT_ATOMS: atom_id res chain seq x y z
N MET A 1 10.51 -28.33 19.56
CA MET A 1 9.69 -27.47 20.46
C MET A 1 8.58 -26.94 19.59
N LYS A 2 7.30 -27.04 19.96
CA LYS A 2 6.20 -26.52 19.11
C LYS A 2 6.50 -25.07 18.68
N PRO A 3 6.19 -24.67 17.43
CA PRO A 3 6.35 -23.27 17.03
C PRO A 3 5.61 -22.39 18.03
N THR A 4 6.35 -21.48 18.68
CA THR A 4 5.79 -20.55 19.67
C THR A 4 4.88 -19.50 19.01
N LYS A 5 5.03 -19.29 17.70
CA LYS A 5 4.25 -18.35 16.90
C LYS A 5 3.33 -19.08 15.93
N ARG A 6 2.16 -18.50 15.65
CA ARG A 6 1.16 -19.04 14.71
C ARG A 6 1.26 -18.39 13.34
N LEU A 7 0.98 -19.14 12.27
CA LEU A 7 0.80 -18.58 10.94
C LEU A 7 -0.57 -17.89 10.87
N ASP A 8 -0.59 -16.64 10.38
CA ASP A 8 -1.82 -15.84 10.26
C ASP A 8 -2.17 -15.63 8.78
N ILE A 9 -2.55 -16.72 8.13
CA ILE A 9 -2.76 -16.76 6.69
C ILE A 9 -3.98 -15.92 6.31
N GLY A 10 -3.78 -14.93 5.44
CA GLY A 10 -4.83 -14.04 4.97
C GLY A 10 -4.99 -12.76 5.79
N ASN A 11 -4.33 -12.64 6.94
CA ASN A 11 -4.20 -11.36 7.62
C ASN A 11 -3.20 -10.47 6.86
N SER A 12 -3.62 -9.25 6.54
CA SER A 12 -2.78 -8.24 5.87
C SER A 12 -2.59 -6.99 6.72
N ASP A 13 -2.97 -7.05 8.00
CA ASP A 13 -2.73 -5.99 8.96
C ASP A 13 -1.45 -6.25 9.75
N PHE A 14 -0.40 -5.48 9.45
CA PHE A 14 0.91 -5.63 10.08
C PHE A 14 0.83 -5.53 11.60
N LYS A 15 0.10 -4.53 12.11
CA LYS A 15 -0.07 -4.30 13.53
C LYS A 15 -0.68 -5.53 14.23
N SER A 16 -1.77 -6.06 13.71
CA SER A 16 -2.41 -7.26 14.24
C SER A 16 -1.46 -8.46 14.31
N ILE A 17 -0.64 -8.68 13.27
CA ILE A 17 0.32 -9.79 13.25
C ILE A 17 1.36 -9.63 14.37
N ILE A 18 1.93 -8.43 14.53
CA ILE A 18 2.96 -8.17 15.54
C ILE A 18 2.37 -8.22 16.96
N GLU A 19 1.24 -7.56 17.21
CA GLU A 19 0.60 -7.51 18.55
C GLU A 19 0.12 -8.89 19.03
N ASN A 20 -0.33 -9.75 18.11
CA ASN A 20 -0.73 -11.12 18.43
C ASN A 20 0.46 -12.10 18.55
N ASN A 21 1.69 -11.61 18.39
CA ASN A 21 2.91 -12.43 18.34
C ASN A 21 2.82 -13.57 17.31
N ASN A 22 2.18 -13.28 16.16
CA ASN A 22 2.11 -14.21 15.04
C ASN A 22 3.44 -14.24 14.28
N TYR A 23 3.64 -15.29 13.49
CA TYR A 23 4.87 -15.46 12.71
C TYR A 23 4.93 -14.39 11.62
N TYR A 24 6.05 -13.68 11.53
CA TYR A 24 6.25 -12.59 10.58
C TYR A 24 7.67 -12.68 10.01
N VAL A 25 7.76 -12.73 8.67
CA VAL A 25 9.04 -12.60 7.97
C VAL A 25 9.35 -11.12 7.83
N ASP A 26 10.44 -10.68 8.42
CA ASP A 26 10.75 -9.27 8.54
C ASP A 26 11.19 -8.62 7.22
N LYS A 27 10.25 -7.89 6.60
CA LYS A 27 10.50 -7.05 5.40
C LYS A 27 10.63 -5.56 5.73
N SER A 28 10.87 -5.19 6.99
CA SER A 28 10.83 -3.81 7.46
C SER A 28 11.86 -2.87 6.82
N LEU A 29 12.96 -3.39 6.27
CA LEU A 29 13.91 -2.59 5.49
C LEU A 29 13.32 -2.03 4.18
N LEU A 30 12.13 -2.49 3.77
CA LEU A 30 11.34 -1.79 2.76
C LEU A 30 11.13 -0.31 3.12
N ILE A 31 10.93 0.01 4.40
CA ILE A 31 10.71 1.39 4.86
C ILE A 31 11.93 2.25 4.55
N GLU A 32 13.13 1.75 4.81
CA GLU A 32 14.40 2.43 4.55
C GLU A 32 14.57 2.68 3.05
N GLU A 33 14.41 1.66 2.20
CA GLU A 33 14.49 1.82 0.74
C GLU A 33 13.44 2.81 0.20
N ILE A 34 12.23 2.83 0.76
CA ILE A 34 11.23 3.84 0.40
C ILE A 34 11.72 5.23 0.77
N ILE A 35 12.18 5.47 2.00
CA ILE A 35 12.63 6.79 2.46
C ILE A 35 13.79 7.30 1.61
N GLU A 36 14.76 6.44 1.32
CA GLU A 36 15.98 6.78 0.59
C GLU A 36 15.79 6.91 -0.93
N ALA A 37 14.74 6.32 -1.48
CA ALA A 37 14.46 6.42 -2.91
C ALA A 37 14.32 7.89 -3.35
N GLN A 38 15.04 8.26 -4.40
CA GLN A 38 15.12 9.65 -4.89
C GLN A 38 13.77 10.22 -5.34
N LYS A 39 12.89 9.37 -5.89
CA LYS A 39 11.57 9.80 -6.36
C LYS A 39 10.57 9.81 -5.22
N GLN A 40 9.66 10.79 -5.28
CA GLN A 40 8.60 10.91 -4.28
C GLN A 40 7.49 9.88 -4.49
N ILE A 41 7.25 9.45 -5.72
CA ILE A 41 6.18 8.51 -6.05
C ILE A 41 6.79 7.21 -6.55
N ILE A 42 6.41 6.11 -5.93
CA ILE A 42 6.99 4.78 -6.14
C ILE A 42 5.86 3.81 -6.48
N LEU A 43 5.94 3.17 -7.63
CA LEU A 43 5.04 2.10 -8.05
C LEU A 43 5.76 0.74 -7.95
N LEU A 44 5.19 -0.16 -7.14
CA LEU A 44 5.72 -1.50 -6.86
C LEU A 44 4.75 -2.57 -7.40
N PRO A 45 4.76 -2.87 -8.71
CA PRO A 45 3.96 -3.96 -9.24
C PRO A 45 4.58 -5.29 -8.78
N ARG A 46 3.78 -6.14 -8.14
CA ARG A 46 4.18 -7.49 -7.72
C ARG A 46 3.05 -8.48 -7.98
N PRO A 47 3.36 -9.78 -8.21
CA PRO A 47 2.33 -10.77 -8.46
C PRO A 47 1.31 -10.88 -7.31
N ARG A 48 0.20 -11.58 -7.56
CA ARG A 48 -0.86 -11.78 -6.57
C ARG A 48 -0.30 -12.48 -5.33
N ARG A 49 -0.74 -12.06 -4.14
CA ARG A 49 -0.38 -12.65 -2.84
C ARG A 49 1.10 -12.54 -2.42
N PHE A 50 1.85 -11.59 -2.98
CA PHE A 50 3.25 -11.30 -2.64
C PHE A 50 3.47 -10.42 -1.39
N GLY A 51 2.45 -10.24 -0.54
CA GLY A 51 2.57 -9.40 0.66
C GLY A 51 2.42 -7.89 0.45
N LYS A 52 1.89 -7.45 -0.70
CA LYS A 52 1.73 -6.02 -1.04
C LYS A 52 0.94 -5.23 0.02
N THR A 53 -0.26 -5.69 0.34
CA THR A 53 -1.16 -5.06 1.33
C THR A 53 -0.53 -5.03 2.72
N LEU A 54 0.12 -6.14 3.13
CA LEU A 54 0.82 -6.24 4.41
C LEU A 54 1.96 -5.21 4.52
N ASN A 55 2.76 -5.08 3.46
CA ASN A 55 3.84 -4.11 3.39
C ASN A 55 3.33 -2.65 3.41
N LEU A 56 2.22 -2.34 2.73
CA LEU A 56 1.62 -1.01 2.83
C LEU A 56 1.00 -0.75 4.22
N SER A 57 0.42 -1.75 4.86
CA SER A 57 -0.05 -1.65 6.26
C SER A 57 1.11 -1.34 7.21
N MET A 58 2.26 -2.00 7.03
CA MET A 58 3.49 -1.69 7.76
C MET A 58 3.95 -0.24 7.54
N LEU A 59 4.00 0.22 6.27
CA LEU A 59 4.35 1.61 5.94
C LEU A 59 3.39 2.61 6.59
N LYS A 60 2.08 2.32 6.59
CA LYS A 60 1.07 3.14 7.26
C LYS A 60 1.45 3.32 8.73
N TYR A 61 1.62 2.23 9.48
CA TYR A 61 1.92 2.32 10.92
C TYR A 61 3.25 2.99 11.22
N TYR A 62 4.23 2.87 10.32
CA TYR A 62 5.53 3.52 10.50
C TYR A 62 5.44 5.05 10.39
N PHE A 63 4.70 5.56 9.39
CA PHE A 63 4.63 7.00 9.13
C PHE A 63 3.56 7.73 9.95
N GLU A 64 2.46 7.05 10.29
CA GLU A 64 1.23 7.65 10.86
C GLU A 64 1.48 8.52 12.10
N ILE A 65 1.22 9.81 11.94
CA ILE A 65 1.24 10.82 13.00
C ILE A 65 0.16 10.52 14.06
N ASP A 66 0.34 11.07 15.26
CA ASP A 66 -0.57 10.90 16.41
C ASP A 66 -0.77 9.46 16.91
N LYS A 67 0.08 8.53 16.47
CA LYS A 67 0.10 7.15 16.95
C LYS A 67 1.46 6.78 17.54
N PRO A 68 1.92 7.46 18.61
CA PRO A 68 3.24 7.18 19.21
C PRO A 68 3.39 5.73 19.68
N LYS A 69 2.27 5.06 20.01
CA LYS A 69 2.25 3.64 20.38
C LYS A 69 2.69 2.71 19.25
N ASN A 70 2.65 3.14 17.99
CA ASN A 70 3.11 2.34 16.85
C ASN A 70 4.62 2.08 16.90
N GLU A 71 5.39 2.87 17.65
CA GLU A 71 6.84 2.66 17.83
C GLU A 71 7.16 1.24 18.31
N ALA A 72 6.35 0.69 19.23
CA ALA A 72 6.53 -0.64 19.78
C ALA A 72 6.38 -1.76 18.73
N LEU A 73 5.73 -1.50 17.59
CA LEU A 73 5.56 -2.50 16.53
C LEU A 73 6.86 -2.80 15.78
N PHE A 74 7.87 -1.94 15.92
CA PHE A 74 9.09 -2.02 15.14
C PHE A 74 10.32 -2.41 15.96
N THR A 75 10.23 -2.50 17.29
CA THR A 75 11.38 -2.66 18.20
C THR A 75 12.21 -3.92 17.96
N GLU A 76 11.57 -5.00 17.54
CA GLU A 76 12.22 -6.29 17.24
C GLU A 76 12.60 -6.45 15.76
N LEU A 77 12.27 -5.47 14.91
CA LEU A 77 12.48 -5.54 13.47
C LEU A 77 13.77 -4.86 13.03
N ASN A 78 14.28 -5.22 11.87
CA ASN A 78 15.52 -4.72 11.28
C ASN A 78 15.51 -3.21 11.08
N ILE A 79 14.36 -2.61 10.72
CA ILE A 79 14.21 -1.15 10.61
C ILE A 79 14.52 -0.40 11.92
N TRP A 80 14.44 -1.07 13.08
CA TRP A 80 14.85 -0.48 14.36
C TRP A 80 16.33 -0.17 14.44
N LYS A 81 17.15 -0.85 13.62
CA LYS A 81 18.60 -0.69 13.59
C LYS A 81 19.05 0.32 12.53
N SER A 82 18.15 0.78 11.67
CA SER A 82 18.44 1.73 10.60
C SER A 82 18.94 3.09 11.10
N SER A 83 19.38 3.92 10.15
CA SER A 83 19.99 5.24 10.39
C SER A 83 19.09 6.19 11.20
N SER A 84 19.71 7.20 11.81
CA SER A 84 18.98 8.22 12.59
C SER A 84 18.00 9.01 11.72
N GLU A 85 18.34 9.17 10.45
CA GLU A 85 17.60 9.86 9.41
C GLU A 85 16.32 9.11 9.06
N VAL A 86 16.39 7.78 8.94
CA VAL A 86 15.23 6.90 8.71
C VAL A 86 14.32 6.95 9.93
N LYS A 87 14.87 6.75 11.13
CA LYS A 87 14.13 6.79 12.41
C LYS A 87 13.42 8.12 12.64
N ALA A 88 14.02 9.23 12.21
CA ALA A 88 13.44 10.56 12.35
C ALA A 88 12.14 10.75 11.56
N ARG A 89 11.81 9.86 10.60
CA ARG A 89 10.55 9.91 9.82
C ARG A 89 9.40 9.13 10.47
N ARG A 90 9.68 8.33 11.50
CA ARG A 90 8.68 7.51 12.18
C ARG A 90 7.65 8.39 12.91
N GLY A 91 6.37 8.14 12.65
CA GLY A 91 5.26 8.86 13.28
C GLY A 91 5.22 10.37 12.99
N LYS A 92 5.74 10.80 11.83
CA LYS A 92 5.86 12.23 11.47
C LYS A 92 4.86 12.71 10.43
N HIS A 93 4.15 11.79 9.76
CA HIS A 93 3.34 12.16 8.61
C HIS A 93 1.90 11.69 8.77
N PRO A 94 0.90 12.54 8.50
CA PRO A 94 -0.45 12.05 8.24
C PRO A 94 -0.42 11.07 7.05
N VAL A 95 -1.18 9.97 7.16
CA VAL A 95 -1.20 8.92 6.14
C VAL A 95 -2.59 8.80 5.54
N ILE A 96 -2.68 8.93 4.22
CA ILE A 96 -3.86 8.55 3.43
C ILE A 96 -3.61 7.13 2.93
N PHE A 97 -4.48 6.19 3.30
CA PHE A 97 -4.42 4.81 2.85
C PHE A 97 -5.74 4.43 2.14
N LEU A 98 -5.64 3.92 0.91
CA LEU A 98 -6.77 3.46 0.11
C LEU A 98 -6.48 2.08 -0.48
N SER A 99 -7.48 1.20 -0.51
CA SER A 99 -7.39 -0.07 -1.21
C SER A 99 -8.53 -0.25 -2.21
N PHE A 100 -8.19 -0.45 -3.48
CA PHE A 100 -9.19 -0.68 -4.54
C PHE A 100 -9.44 -2.17 -4.81
N LYS A 101 -9.05 -3.07 -3.90
CA LYS A 101 -9.17 -4.53 -4.05
C LYS A 101 -10.59 -5.04 -4.34
N ASP A 102 -11.59 -4.30 -3.84
CA ASP A 102 -13.01 -4.62 -3.95
C ASP A 102 -13.72 -3.81 -5.05
N ALA A 103 -13.02 -2.86 -5.67
CA ALA A 103 -13.57 -2.04 -6.76
C ALA A 103 -13.56 -2.80 -8.09
N LYS A 104 -14.38 -3.84 -8.16
CA LYS A 104 -14.56 -4.70 -9.33
C LYS A 104 -16.02 -5.09 -9.48
N ALA A 105 -16.63 -4.73 -10.60
CA ALA A 105 -18.03 -5.07 -10.88
C ALA A 105 -18.25 -5.32 -12.39
N LYS A 106 -19.51 -5.52 -12.79
CA LYS A 106 -19.84 -5.81 -14.20
C LYS A 106 -19.98 -4.53 -15.04
N SER A 107 -20.24 -3.39 -14.40
CA SER A 107 -20.39 -2.07 -15.04
C SER A 107 -19.50 -1.02 -14.36
N TRP A 108 -19.34 0.13 -15.04
CA TRP A 108 -18.66 1.28 -14.47
C TRP A 108 -19.38 1.82 -13.24
N ASP A 109 -20.72 1.99 -13.31
CA ASP A 109 -21.50 2.56 -12.22
C ASP A 109 -21.34 1.76 -10.92
N GLU A 110 -21.42 0.43 -10.99
CA GLU A 110 -21.20 -0.45 -9.84
C GLU A 110 -19.75 -0.38 -9.34
N THR A 111 -18.78 -0.41 -10.24
CA THR A 111 -17.35 -0.29 -9.89
C THR A 111 -17.07 1.04 -9.20
N PHE A 112 -17.66 2.12 -9.71
CA PHE A 112 -17.53 3.45 -9.17
C PHE A 112 -18.19 3.58 -7.79
N LEU A 113 -19.29 2.87 -7.53
CA LEU A 113 -19.87 2.79 -6.19
C LEU A 113 -18.90 2.18 -5.16
N PHE A 114 -18.18 1.10 -5.52
CA PHE A 114 -17.15 0.53 -4.64
C PHE A 114 -15.98 1.51 -4.39
N ILE A 115 -15.58 2.28 -5.40
CA ILE A 115 -14.59 3.35 -5.23
C ILE A 115 -15.12 4.43 -4.27
N LYS A 116 -16.38 4.86 -4.44
CA LYS A 116 -17.02 5.82 -3.52
C LYS A 116 -17.07 5.28 -2.10
N ASP A 117 -17.39 4.00 -1.91
CA ASP A 117 -17.39 3.35 -0.60
C ASP A 117 -16.03 3.44 0.09
N GLU A 118 -14.94 3.19 -0.64
CA GLU A 118 -13.60 3.31 -0.08
C GLU A 118 -13.24 4.76 0.28
N LEU A 119 -13.62 5.72 -0.56
CA LEU A 119 -13.41 7.15 -0.27
C LEU A 119 -14.27 7.64 0.91
N VAL A 120 -15.51 7.14 1.05
CA VAL A 120 -16.37 7.42 2.20
C VAL A 120 -15.73 6.90 3.48
N LYS A 121 -15.21 5.66 3.48
CA LYS A 121 -14.49 5.11 4.64
C LYS A 121 -13.29 5.99 4.99
N LEU A 122 -12.47 6.35 4.01
CA LEU A 122 -11.33 7.24 4.21
C LEU A 122 -11.76 8.56 4.88
N TYR A 123 -12.76 9.25 4.33
CA TYR A 123 -13.25 10.51 4.90
C TYR A 123 -13.90 10.31 6.28
N SER A 124 -14.57 9.20 6.52
CA SER A 124 -15.19 8.94 7.83
C SER A 124 -14.15 8.81 8.95
N THR A 125 -12.94 8.32 8.65
CA THR A 125 -11.84 8.22 9.62
C THR A 125 -11.18 9.57 9.94
N HIS A 126 -11.58 10.64 9.25
CA HIS A 126 -11.03 11.99 9.34
C HIS A 126 -12.06 13.03 9.80
N ASP A 127 -13.13 12.59 10.46
CA ASP A 127 -14.20 13.45 11.00
C ASP A 127 -13.68 14.57 11.92
N TYR A 128 -12.54 14.32 12.60
CA TYR A 128 -11.85 15.31 13.42
C TYR A 128 -11.48 16.60 12.66
N LEU A 129 -11.30 16.55 11.34
CA LEU A 129 -11.06 17.75 10.53
C LEU A 129 -12.27 18.69 10.53
N VAL A 130 -13.48 18.13 10.58
CA VAL A 130 -14.73 18.89 10.69
C VAL A 130 -14.90 19.41 12.11
N THR A 131 -14.72 18.57 13.12
CA THR A 131 -14.94 18.97 14.53
C THR A 131 -13.94 20.03 15.00
N ASN A 132 -12.75 20.09 14.42
CA ASN A 132 -11.73 21.11 14.68
C ASN A 132 -11.82 22.32 13.74
N ASN A 133 -12.89 22.47 12.94
CA ASN A 133 -13.11 23.60 12.03
C ASN A 133 -11.95 23.86 11.04
N VAL A 134 -11.29 22.79 10.56
CA VAL A 134 -10.17 22.90 9.61
C VAL A 134 -10.66 23.35 8.22
N LEU A 135 -11.88 22.93 7.86
CA LEU A 135 -12.45 23.10 6.53
C LEU A 135 -13.16 24.44 6.37
N LYS A 136 -12.98 25.08 5.22
CA LYS A 136 -13.77 26.23 4.77
C LYS A 136 -15.19 25.79 4.43
N ALA A 137 -16.13 26.73 4.37
CA ALA A 137 -17.55 26.42 4.13
C ALA A 137 -17.81 25.56 2.86
N HIS A 138 -17.15 25.85 1.75
CA HIS A 138 -17.31 25.05 0.51
C HIS A 138 -16.63 23.68 0.62
N GLU A 139 -15.47 23.59 1.27
CA GLU A 139 -14.74 22.34 1.51
C GLU A 139 -15.55 21.41 2.41
N LEU A 140 -16.22 21.96 3.42
CA LEU A 140 -17.12 21.25 4.32
C LEU A 140 -18.33 20.70 3.57
N ALA A 141 -18.93 21.49 2.68
CA ALA A 141 -20.03 21.03 1.83
C ALA A 141 -19.61 19.82 0.98
N THR A 142 -18.50 19.92 0.24
CA THR A 142 -17.95 18.80 -0.55
C THR A 142 -17.59 17.60 0.33
N TYR A 143 -17.05 17.81 1.53
CA TYR A 143 -16.74 16.74 2.49
C TYR A 143 -18.00 15.94 2.85
N HIS A 144 -19.11 16.62 3.16
CA HIS A 144 -20.39 15.97 3.45
C HIS A 144 -21.02 15.29 2.23
N GLU A 145 -20.87 15.87 1.05
CA GLU A 145 -21.32 15.24 -0.20
C GLU A 145 -20.56 13.95 -0.50
N ILE A 146 -19.24 13.91 -0.23
CA ILE A 146 -18.43 12.70 -0.34
C ILE A 146 -18.99 11.62 0.60
N LEU A 147 -19.16 11.95 1.89
CA LEU A 147 -19.69 11.04 2.91
C LEU A 147 -21.09 10.50 2.57
N THR A 148 -21.94 11.31 1.94
CA THR A 148 -23.32 10.95 1.58
C THR A 148 -23.45 10.36 0.18
N LYS A 149 -22.33 10.08 -0.50
CA LYS A 149 -22.27 9.54 -1.87
C LYS A 149 -22.83 10.46 -2.98
N LYS A 150 -23.04 11.74 -2.68
CA LYS A 150 -23.70 12.74 -3.55
C LYS A 150 -22.74 13.65 -4.32
N ALA A 151 -21.45 13.64 -3.99
CA ALA A 151 -20.46 14.46 -4.67
C ALA A 151 -20.34 14.10 -6.16
N SER A 152 -19.84 15.04 -6.98
CA SER A 152 -19.64 14.80 -8.41
C SER A 152 -18.48 13.82 -8.66
N SER A 153 -18.39 13.25 -9.87
CA SER A 153 -17.25 12.41 -10.26
C SER A 153 -15.91 13.15 -10.18
N VAL A 154 -15.92 14.46 -10.44
CA VAL A 154 -14.74 15.33 -10.35
C VAL A 154 -14.33 15.53 -8.89
N ASP A 155 -15.29 15.70 -7.97
CA ASP A 155 -14.99 15.81 -6.54
C ASP A 155 -14.39 14.52 -6.00
N TYR A 156 -14.92 13.36 -6.41
CA TYR A 156 -14.32 12.07 -6.08
C TYR A 156 -12.91 11.90 -6.64
N ALA A 157 -12.65 12.34 -7.87
CA ALA A 157 -11.31 12.32 -8.44
C ALA A 157 -10.35 13.28 -7.70
N ASN A 158 -10.84 14.40 -7.17
CA ASN A 158 -10.01 15.34 -6.39
C ASN A 158 -9.95 15.01 -4.90
N SER A 159 -10.72 14.04 -4.41
CA SER A 159 -10.88 13.75 -2.98
C SER A 159 -9.55 13.55 -2.23
N VAL A 160 -8.65 12.72 -2.77
CA VAL A 160 -7.34 12.46 -2.14
C VAL A 160 -6.47 13.72 -2.07
N LYS A 161 -6.51 14.55 -3.12
CA LYS A 161 -5.81 15.85 -3.14
C LYS A 161 -6.36 16.77 -2.06
N ASN A 162 -7.68 16.92 -2.03
CA ASN A 162 -8.35 17.80 -1.07
C ASN A 162 -8.06 17.34 0.36
N LEU A 163 -8.21 16.04 0.65
CA LEU A 163 -7.88 15.49 1.96
C LEU A 163 -6.41 15.74 2.34
N SER A 164 -5.48 15.65 1.38
CA SER A 164 -4.07 15.94 1.65
C SER A 164 -3.82 17.39 2.07
N GLU A 165 -4.52 18.35 1.45
CA GLU A 165 -4.48 19.76 1.87
C GLU A 165 -5.08 19.95 3.26
N TYR A 166 -6.16 19.23 3.57
CA TYR A 166 -6.87 19.37 4.84
C TYR A 166 -6.02 18.84 5.99
N LEU A 167 -5.39 17.68 5.78
CA LEU A 167 -4.42 17.09 6.69
C LEU A 167 -3.21 17.99 6.89
N TYR A 168 -2.68 18.58 5.80
CA TYR A 168 -1.57 19.52 5.91
C TYR A 168 -1.95 20.75 6.74
N ARG A 169 -3.15 21.32 6.56
CA ARG A 169 -3.60 22.46 7.39
C ARG A 169 -3.74 22.10 8.87
N PHE A 170 -4.19 20.88 9.19
CA PHE A 170 -4.36 20.45 10.57
C PHE A 170 -3.03 20.11 11.25
N TYR A 171 -2.17 19.35 10.57
CA TYR A 171 -0.92 18.84 11.13
C TYR A 171 0.30 19.73 10.89
N ASN A 172 0.22 20.65 9.92
CA ASN A 172 1.35 21.37 9.36
C ASN A 172 2.48 20.45 8.87
N GLU A 173 2.12 19.24 8.43
CA GLU A 173 3.04 18.21 7.97
C GLU A 173 2.58 17.60 6.66
N LYS A 174 3.54 17.29 5.79
CA LYS A 174 3.26 16.69 4.48
C LYS A 174 2.76 15.25 4.63
N VAL A 175 1.87 14.83 3.73
CA VAL A 175 1.19 13.53 3.78
C VAL A 175 1.97 12.41 3.10
N VAL A 176 1.83 11.20 3.62
CA VAL A 176 2.14 9.97 2.90
C VAL A 176 0.86 9.43 2.27
N ILE A 177 0.88 9.11 0.97
CA ILE A 177 -0.27 8.57 0.25
C ILE A 177 0.02 7.15 -0.24
N LEU A 178 -0.70 6.19 0.31
CA LEU A 178 -0.58 4.76 0.06
C LEU A 178 -1.82 4.28 -0.69
N ILE A 179 -1.63 3.77 -1.92
CA ILE A 179 -2.73 3.22 -2.74
C ILE A 179 -2.44 1.77 -3.09
N ASP A 180 -3.29 0.88 -2.59
CA ASP A 180 -3.23 -0.55 -2.87
C ASP A 180 -4.18 -0.97 -4.00
N GLU A 181 -3.71 -1.93 -4.79
CA GLU A 181 -4.43 -2.52 -5.92
C GLU A 181 -5.06 -1.49 -6.88
N TYR A 182 -4.31 -0.44 -7.24
CA TYR A 182 -4.77 0.64 -8.11
C TYR A 182 -5.31 0.15 -9.47
N ASP A 183 -4.84 -1.01 -9.93
CA ASP A 183 -5.17 -1.59 -11.22
C ASP A 183 -6.45 -2.44 -11.21
N THR A 184 -7.01 -2.76 -10.03
CA THR A 184 -8.21 -3.60 -9.91
C THR A 184 -9.45 -3.06 -10.66
N PRO A 185 -9.83 -1.76 -10.53
CA PRO A 185 -10.95 -1.20 -11.30
C PRO A 185 -10.76 -1.30 -12.81
N ILE A 186 -9.52 -1.11 -13.26
CA ILE A 186 -9.15 -1.10 -14.67
C ILE A 186 -9.17 -2.51 -15.25
N GLN A 187 -8.66 -3.49 -14.49
CA GLN A 187 -8.72 -4.90 -14.84
C GLN A 187 -10.17 -5.39 -14.94
N ALA A 188 -11.03 -5.00 -14.00
CA ALA A 188 -12.45 -5.37 -14.03
C ALA A 188 -13.18 -4.84 -15.28
N GLY A 189 -12.79 -3.65 -15.74
CA GLY A 189 -13.33 -2.99 -16.92
C GLY A 189 -12.76 -3.46 -18.26
N TYR A 190 -11.76 -4.36 -18.29
CA TYR A 190 -11.12 -4.76 -19.55
C TYR A 190 -12.14 -5.31 -20.57
N LYS A 191 -12.12 -4.76 -21.79
CA LYS A 191 -13.11 -5.01 -22.87
C LYS A 191 -14.57 -4.61 -22.56
N LYS A 192 -14.80 -3.85 -21.49
CA LYS A 192 -16.13 -3.36 -21.08
C LYS A 192 -16.07 -1.84 -20.90
N PHE A 193 -15.92 -1.38 -19.67
CA PHE A 193 -15.88 0.02 -19.27
C PHE A 193 -14.43 0.51 -19.01
N TYR A 194 -13.48 -0.01 -19.78
CA TYR A 194 -12.05 0.24 -19.57
C TYR A 194 -11.71 1.74 -19.61
N ASP A 195 -12.27 2.46 -20.58
CA ASP A 195 -11.99 3.89 -20.78
C ASP A 195 -12.51 4.75 -19.63
N ASP A 196 -13.69 4.45 -19.09
CA ASP A 196 -14.25 5.13 -17.92
C ASP A 196 -13.37 4.91 -16.69
N ALA A 197 -13.01 3.65 -16.41
CA ALA A 197 -12.17 3.29 -15.28
C ALA A 197 -10.77 3.93 -15.37
N ILE A 198 -10.14 3.88 -16.54
CA ILE A 198 -8.86 4.53 -16.76
C ILE A 198 -8.96 6.04 -16.62
N SER A 199 -9.99 6.66 -17.19
CA SER A 199 -10.16 8.11 -17.15
C SER A 199 -10.29 8.60 -15.70
N PHE A 200 -11.14 7.93 -14.93
CA PHE A 200 -11.32 8.24 -13.51
C PHE A 200 -10.03 8.00 -12.70
N MET A 201 -9.42 6.81 -12.83
CA MET A 201 -8.20 6.48 -12.09
C MET A 201 -7.04 7.41 -12.46
N ARG A 202 -6.89 7.79 -13.73
CA ARG A 202 -5.90 8.80 -14.15
C ARG A 202 -6.13 10.13 -13.44
N ASN A 203 -7.37 10.61 -13.37
CA ASN A 203 -7.68 11.88 -12.72
C ASN A 203 -7.45 11.81 -11.21
N LEU A 204 -7.86 10.71 -10.56
CA LEU A 204 -7.60 10.47 -9.14
C LEU A 204 -6.11 10.46 -8.82
N MET A 205 -5.32 9.69 -9.58
CA MET A 205 -3.87 9.59 -9.38
C MET A 205 -3.17 10.92 -9.68
N SER A 206 -3.61 11.64 -10.73
CA SER A 206 -3.09 12.97 -11.06
C SER A 206 -3.37 13.96 -9.94
N GLY A 207 -4.60 13.99 -9.41
CA GLY A 207 -4.94 14.85 -8.27
C GLY A 207 -4.12 14.50 -7.03
N ALA A 208 -4.03 13.22 -6.69
CA ALA A 208 -3.31 12.75 -5.51
C ALA A 208 -1.80 13.05 -5.56
N TYR A 209 -1.17 12.90 -6.72
CA TYR A 209 0.30 12.87 -6.81
C TYR A 209 0.93 13.97 -7.67
N LYS A 210 0.28 14.42 -8.76
CA LYS A 210 0.87 15.40 -9.68
C LYS A 210 0.86 16.78 -9.05
N ASP A 211 2.03 17.40 -8.94
CA ASP A 211 2.20 18.76 -8.43
C ASP A 211 1.51 19.00 -7.07
N ASN A 212 1.34 17.93 -6.28
CA ASN A 212 0.75 18.01 -4.96
C ASN A 212 1.80 18.51 -3.96
N SER A 213 1.74 19.80 -3.62
CA SER A 213 2.65 20.46 -2.68
C SER A 213 2.61 19.86 -1.26
N TYR A 214 1.52 19.18 -0.91
CA TYR A 214 1.29 18.57 0.39
C TYR A 214 1.85 17.14 0.47
N LEU A 215 2.29 16.54 -0.64
CA LEU A 215 2.84 15.19 -0.68
C LEU A 215 4.28 15.14 -0.12
N TYR A 216 4.52 14.24 0.82
CA TYR A 216 5.86 13.81 1.22
C TYR A 216 6.33 12.61 0.39
N LYS A 217 5.54 11.52 0.40
CA LYS A 217 5.87 10.26 -0.26
C LYS A 217 4.60 9.54 -0.72
N GLY A 218 4.66 8.95 -1.92
CA GLY A 218 3.59 8.14 -2.49
C GLY A 218 4.06 6.72 -2.76
N VAL A 219 3.32 5.72 -2.29
CA VAL A 219 3.59 4.31 -2.62
C VAL A 219 2.32 3.70 -3.21
N ILE A 220 2.46 3.12 -4.39
CA ILE A 220 1.37 2.53 -5.16
C ILE A 220 1.72 1.07 -5.39
N THR A 221 0.78 0.17 -5.17
CA THR A 221 0.93 -1.26 -5.45
C THR A 221 -0.17 -1.75 -6.37
N GLY A 222 0.17 -2.76 -7.17
CA GLY A 222 -0.74 -3.42 -8.11
C GLY A 222 -0.11 -4.70 -8.63
N ILE A 223 -0.77 -5.36 -9.58
CA ILE A 223 -0.21 -6.55 -10.24
C ILE A 223 0.52 -6.14 -11.50
N LEU A 224 -0.13 -5.32 -12.32
CA LEU A 224 0.36 -4.94 -13.63
C LEU A 224 0.85 -3.50 -13.61
N ARG A 225 1.81 -3.24 -14.51
CA ARG A 225 2.05 -1.90 -15.01
C ARG A 225 1.02 -1.63 -16.10
N VAL A 226 -0.12 -1.02 -15.76
CA VAL A 226 -1.01 -0.44 -16.76
C VAL A 226 -0.20 0.61 -17.52
N SER A 227 -0.27 0.60 -18.87
CA SER A 227 0.66 1.35 -19.74
C SER A 227 0.99 2.73 -19.18
N LYS A 228 2.28 3.05 -19.08
CA LYS A 228 2.75 4.35 -18.55
C LYS A 228 2.10 5.51 -19.30
N GLU A 229 1.78 5.33 -20.58
CA GLU A 229 1.18 6.37 -21.42
C GLU A 229 -0.26 6.71 -21.05
N THR A 230 -0.98 5.84 -20.33
CA THR A 230 -2.42 6.00 -20.12
C THR A 230 -2.78 6.62 -18.77
N ILE A 231 -2.19 6.16 -17.66
CA ILE A 231 -2.50 6.68 -16.30
C ILE A 231 -1.35 7.55 -15.78
N PHE A 232 -0.12 7.12 -16.04
CA PHE A 232 1.08 7.74 -15.47
C PHE A 232 1.69 8.83 -16.34
N SER A 233 1.16 9.05 -17.55
CA SER A 233 1.59 10.15 -18.43
C SER A 233 1.34 11.52 -17.82
N GLY A 234 0.38 11.62 -16.90
CA GLY A 234 0.16 12.82 -16.10
C GLY A 234 1.17 13.00 -14.96
N LEU A 235 1.87 11.94 -14.52
CA LEU A 235 2.71 11.98 -13.32
C LEU A 235 4.19 12.17 -13.67
N ASN A 236 4.73 13.35 -13.39
CA ASN A 236 6.11 13.71 -13.75
C ASN A 236 7.20 13.09 -12.83
N ASN A 237 6.81 12.51 -11.67
CA ASN A 237 7.77 12.12 -10.62
C ASN A 237 7.60 10.66 -10.11
N VAL A 238 7.19 9.74 -10.99
CA VAL A 238 6.97 8.32 -10.65
C VAL A 238 8.14 7.43 -11.07
N SER A 239 8.72 6.73 -10.11
CA SER A 239 9.55 5.55 -10.38
C SER A 239 8.69 4.30 -10.39
N VAL A 240 8.94 3.42 -11.36
CA VAL A 240 8.32 2.09 -11.42
C VAL A 240 9.42 1.08 -11.18
N TYR A 241 9.34 0.34 -10.07
CA TYR A 241 10.28 -0.74 -9.76
C TYR A 241 9.59 -2.08 -10.02
N SER A 242 9.68 -2.51 -11.28
CA SER A 242 9.12 -3.74 -11.79
C SER A 242 9.81 -4.98 -11.22
N ILE A 243 9.39 -6.16 -11.68
CA ILE A 243 10.09 -7.41 -11.35
C ILE A 243 11.51 -7.49 -11.94
N LEU A 244 11.88 -6.58 -12.84
CA LEU A 244 13.20 -6.56 -13.48
C LEU A 244 14.20 -5.66 -12.74
N ASP A 245 13.74 -4.87 -11.77
CA ASP A 245 14.56 -3.90 -11.06
C ASP A 245 15.26 -4.53 -9.84
N LEU A 246 16.50 -4.08 -9.58
CA LEU A 246 17.30 -4.57 -8.45
C LEU A 246 16.79 -4.04 -7.11
N SER A 247 16.28 -2.81 -7.09
CA SER A 247 15.70 -2.20 -5.88
C SER A 247 14.39 -2.90 -5.51
N PHE A 248 14.13 -3.04 -4.21
CA PHE A 248 12.95 -3.71 -3.67
C PHE A 248 12.80 -5.19 -4.08
N ALA A 249 13.88 -5.84 -4.54
CA ALA A 249 13.81 -7.19 -5.10
C ALA A 249 13.40 -8.23 -4.05
N ASP A 250 14.03 -8.17 -2.88
CA ASP A 250 13.82 -9.08 -1.74
C ASP A 250 12.74 -8.59 -0.76
N LYS A 251 12.09 -7.46 -1.03
CA LYS A 251 11.11 -6.85 -0.10
C LYS A 251 9.69 -7.41 -0.24
N PHE A 252 9.45 -8.26 -1.23
CA PHE A 252 8.18 -8.92 -1.47
C PHE A 252 8.41 -10.40 -1.76
N GLY A 253 7.51 -11.26 -1.30
CA GLY A 253 7.74 -12.70 -1.35
C GLY A 253 8.72 -13.19 -0.29
N PHE A 254 8.97 -14.50 -0.30
CA PHE A 254 9.97 -15.12 0.57
C PHE A 254 11.16 -15.57 -0.25
N THR A 255 12.35 -15.12 0.12
CA THR A 255 13.60 -15.60 -0.45
C THR A 255 13.86 -17.04 -0.05
N GLU A 256 14.76 -17.73 -0.76
CA GLU A 256 15.18 -19.08 -0.40
C GLU A 256 15.59 -19.23 1.09
N PRO A 257 16.45 -18.36 1.66
CA PRO A 257 16.79 -18.43 3.09
C PRO A 257 15.59 -18.31 4.01
N GLU A 258 14.64 -17.43 3.69
CA GLU A 258 13.42 -17.24 4.50
C GLU A 258 12.48 -18.43 4.40
N THR A 259 12.31 -19.02 3.21
CA THR A 259 11.53 -20.25 3.03
C THR A 259 12.12 -21.39 3.84
N LYS A 260 13.45 -21.58 3.78
CA LYS A 260 14.13 -22.61 4.59
C LYS A 260 13.96 -22.35 6.08
N GLN A 261 14.03 -21.09 6.51
CA GLN A 261 13.80 -20.73 7.92
C GLN A 261 12.37 -21.05 8.36
N ILE A 262 11.36 -20.73 7.54
CA ILE A 262 9.95 -21.07 7.83
C ILE A 262 9.79 -22.59 7.97
N MET A 263 10.34 -23.38 7.04
CA MET A 263 10.26 -24.83 7.09
C MET A 263 10.88 -25.38 8.38
N HIS A 264 12.04 -24.85 8.77
CA HIS A 264 12.70 -25.21 10.01
C HIS A 264 11.87 -24.81 11.25
N ASP A 265 11.35 -23.59 11.31
CA ASP A 265 10.61 -23.06 12.47
C ASP A 265 9.30 -23.82 12.74
N PHE A 266 8.70 -24.40 11.69
CA PHE A 266 7.46 -25.18 11.76
C PHE A 266 7.67 -26.70 11.70
N ASP A 267 8.91 -27.17 11.87
CA ASP A 267 9.29 -28.60 11.85
C ASP A 267 8.80 -29.33 10.57
N VAL A 268 8.81 -28.65 9.42
CA VAL A 268 8.47 -29.25 8.10
C VAL A 268 9.58 -30.22 7.70
N THR A 269 9.25 -31.50 7.59
CA THR A 269 10.22 -32.59 7.36
C THR A 269 10.52 -32.84 5.88
N THR A 270 9.73 -32.29 4.97
CA THR A 270 9.96 -32.42 3.53
C THR A 270 11.21 -31.66 3.11
N ASP A 271 11.94 -32.19 2.13
CA ASP A 271 13.11 -31.53 1.57
C ASP A 271 12.72 -30.21 0.87
N TYR A 272 13.55 -29.18 1.04
CA TYR A 272 13.42 -27.90 0.34
C TYR A 272 13.41 -28.09 -1.18
N GLU A 273 14.18 -29.05 -1.70
CA GLU A 273 14.20 -29.34 -3.14
C GLU A 273 12.85 -29.80 -3.68
N GLU A 274 12.03 -30.46 -2.85
CA GLU A 274 10.66 -30.81 -3.22
C GLU A 274 9.77 -29.56 -3.26
N VAL A 275 9.84 -28.69 -2.24
CA VAL A 275 9.12 -27.40 -2.23
C VAL A 275 9.49 -26.55 -3.46
N LYS A 276 10.78 -26.48 -3.78
CA LYS A 276 11.30 -25.78 -4.96
C LYS A 276 10.72 -26.35 -6.25
N LYS A 277 10.61 -27.69 -6.36
CA LYS A 277 9.99 -28.34 -7.51
C LYS A 277 8.49 -28.06 -7.65
N TRP A 278 7.75 -27.96 -6.55
CA TRP A 278 6.31 -27.71 -6.56
C TRP A 278 5.95 -26.26 -6.89
N TYR A 279 6.66 -25.30 -6.31
CA TYR A 279 6.26 -23.89 -6.37
C TYR A 279 7.10 -23.04 -7.31
N ASP A 280 8.36 -23.44 -7.54
CA ASP A 280 9.39 -22.69 -8.25
C ASP A 280 9.58 -21.24 -7.73
N GLY A 281 10.71 -20.67 -8.07
CA GLY A 281 11.08 -19.32 -7.71
C GLY A 281 10.66 -18.30 -8.76
N TYR A 282 10.23 -17.11 -8.32
CA TYR A 282 10.30 -15.93 -9.16
C TYR A 282 11.72 -15.37 -9.10
N LYS A 283 12.23 -14.91 -10.25
CA LYS A 283 13.40 -14.02 -10.29
C LYS A 283 12.90 -12.57 -10.27
N ILE A 284 13.30 -11.81 -9.26
CA ILE A 284 13.06 -10.36 -9.16
C ILE A 284 14.40 -9.64 -9.13
N GLY A 285 14.68 -8.80 -10.12
CA GLY A 285 16.03 -8.25 -10.32
C GLY A 285 17.04 -9.39 -10.47
N GLU A 286 18.12 -9.37 -9.68
CA GLU A 286 19.07 -10.50 -9.59
C GLU A 286 18.75 -11.51 -8.49
N THR A 287 17.75 -11.26 -7.63
CA THR A 287 17.36 -12.20 -6.58
C THR A 287 16.54 -13.33 -7.20
N THR A 288 17.10 -14.54 -7.20
CA THR A 288 16.39 -15.76 -7.63
C THR A 288 15.64 -16.39 -6.46
N ASP A 289 14.78 -17.37 -6.79
CA ASP A 289 14.13 -18.21 -5.78
C ASP A 289 13.28 -17.41 -4.78
N ILE A 290 12.54 -16.42 -5.28
CA ILE A 290 11.53 -15.70 -4.49
C ILE A 290 10.19 -16.39 -4.63
N TYR A 291 9.71 -16.94 -3.53
CA TYR A 291 8.50 -17.73 -3.44
C TYR A 291 7.28 -16.87 -3.09
N ASN A 292 6.12 -17.35 -3.55
CA ASN A 292 4.84 -16.77 -3.19
C ASN A 292 4.51 -17.06 -1.70
N PRO A 293 4.33 -16.03 -0.85
CA PRO A 293 4.05 -16.22 0.57
C PRO A 293 2.83 -17.09 0.84
N TRP A 294 1.73 -16.88 0.12
CA TRP A 294 0.53 -17.69 0.34
C TRP A 294 0.79 -19.17 0.04
N SER A 295 1.50 -19.46 -1.04
CA SER A 295 1.80 -20.85 -1.41
C SER A 295 2.65 -21.54 -0.35
N ILE A 296 3.73 -20.90 0.10
CA ILE A 296 4.64 -21.46 1.12
C ILE A 296 3.95 -21.63 2.47
N LEU A 297 3.13 -20.67 2.90
CA LEU A 297 2.44 -20.76 4.20
C LEU A 297 1.32 -21.81 4.22
N ASN A 298 0.82 -22.26 3.05
CA ASN A 298 -0.24 -23.29 2.95
C ASN A 298 0.30 -24.69 2.59
N TYR A 299 1.60 -24.82 2.35
CA TYR A 299 2.24 -26.11 2.12
C TYR A 299 2.33 -26.90 3.42
#